data_AF-A0AAX6ML63-F1
#
_entry.id   AF-A0AAX6ML63-F1
#
_cell.length_a   1.000
_cell.length_b   1.000
_cell.length_c   1.000
_cell.angle_alpha   90.00
_cell.angle_beta   90.00
_cell.angle_gamma   90.00
#
_symmetry.space_group_name_H-M   'P 1'
#
loop_
_entity.id
_entity.type
_entity.pdbx_description
1 polymer ?
#
loop_
_entity_poly.entity_id
_entity_poly.type
_entity_poly.pdbx_seq_one_letter_code
_entity_poly.pdbx_strand_id
1 'polypeptide(L)'
;MIRGRGGRGGRGGSSAQRAQPDEGMRWQSQAILALQEAAEAFLVHLFEDSNLCAIHAKRVTIMQKDIQLARRIRGVWGGLG
;
A
#
# COMPACT_ATOMS: atom_id res chain seq x y z
N MET A 1 -50.90 -42.60 -17.08
CA MET A 1 -50.68 -41.73 -15.90
C MET A 1 -49.47 -42.29 -15.15
N ILE A 2 -48.22 -41.84 -15.37
CA ILE A 2 -47.57 -40.60 -14.90
C ILE A 2 -47.72 -40.49 -13.37
N ARG A 3 -46.71 -40.51 -12.47
CA ARG A 3 -45.24 -40.39 -12.51
C ARG A 3 -44.67 -40.92 -11.18
N GLY A 4 -43.49 -41.53 -11.23
CA GLY A 4 -42.57 -41.57 -10.08
C GLY A 4 -41.73 -40.28 -9.97
N ARG A 5 -41.30 -39.94 -8.76
CA ARG A 5 -40.13 -39.11 -8.39
C ARG A 5 -40.09 -39.07 -6.85
N GLY A 6 -39.04 -39.50 -6.17
CA GLY A 6 -37.63 -39.21 -6.45
C GLY A 6 -37.26 -37.94 -5.66
N GLY A 7 -36.46 -38.14 -4.61
CA GLY A 7 -36.23 -37.21 -3.51
C GLY A 7 -35.62 -35.85 -3.88
N ARG A 8 -35.50 -35.00 -2.85
CA ARG A 8 -34.58 -33.87 -2.82
C ARG A 8 -34.40 -33.36 -1.39
N GLY A 9 -33.25 -33.68 -0.81
CA GLY A 9 -32.72 -32.96 0.35
C GLY A 9 -32.48 -31.50 -0.02
N GLY A 10 -33.08 -30.59 0.75
CA GLY A 10 -32.84 -29.16 0.65
C GLY A 10 -31.54 -28.79 1.35
N ARG A 11 -30.42 -28.83 0.61
CA ARG A 11 -29.23 -28.06 0.97
C ARG A 11 -29.55 -26.59 0.67
N GLY A 12 -30.02 -25.87 1.69
CA GLY A 12 -30.08 -24.40 1.66
C GLY A 12 -28.66 -23.85 1.68
N GLY A 13 -28.23 -23.32 0.55
CA GLY A 13 -26.85 -22.92 0.31
C GLY A 13 -26.43 -21.74 1.18
N SER A 14 -25.26 -21.89 1.79
CA SER A 14 -24.39 -20.78 2.16
C SER A 14 -24.12 -19.92 0.92
N SER A 15 -24.84 -18.82 0.76
CA SER A 15 -24.43 -17.75 -0.14
C SER A 15 -23.26 -16.99 0.50
N ALA A 16 -22.09 -17.64 0.50
CA ALA A 16 -20.82 -16.96 0.66
C ALA A 16 -20.71 -15.95 -0.49
N GLN A 17 -20.83 -14.68 -0.13
CA GLN A 17 -20.67 -13.54 -1.00
C GLN A 17 -19.29 -13.65 -1.65
N ARG A 18 -19.24 -14.08 -2.92
CA ARG A 18 -18.02 -14.06 -3.71
C ARG A 18 -17.57 -12.60 -3.78
N ALA A 19 -16.42 -12.30 -3.18
CA ALA A 19 -15.69 -11.07 -3.44
C ALA A 19 -15.65 -10.89 -4.97
N GLN A 20 -16.25 -9.80 -5.45
CA GLN A 20 -16.19 -9.51 -6.87
C GLN A 20 -14.71 -9.36 -7.25
N PRO A 21 -14.27 -9.92 -8.39
CA PRO A 21 -12.92 -9.68 -8.85
C PRO A 21 -12.79 -8.18 -9.07
N ASP A 22 -11.71 -7.61 -8.54
CA ASP A 22 -11.27 -6.24 -8.80
C ASP A 22 -11.36 -5.98 -10.32
N GLU A 23 -12.39 -5.26 -10.76
CA GLU A 23 -12.48 -4.76 -12.13
C GLU A 23 -11.32 -3.77 -12.27
N GLY A 24 -10.17 -4.28 -12.72
CA GLY A 24 -8.87 -3.63 -12.63
C GLY A 24 -8.93 -2.15 -13.01
N MET A 25 -8.67 -1.30 -12.01
CA MET A 25 -8.62 0.15 -12.18
C MET A 25 -7.64 0.50 -13.31
N ARG A 26 -8.13 1.22 -14.32
CA ARG A 26 -7.30 1.66 -15.47
C ARG A 26 -6.64 3.00 -15.14
N TRP A 27 -5.32 3.00 -15.06
CA TRP A 27 -4.52 4.20 -14.79
C TRP A 27 -4.10 4.88 -16.09
N GLN A 28 -4.10 6.21 -16.09
CA GLN A 28 -3.46 6.98 -17.16
C GLN A 28 -1.93 6.90 -17.02
N SER A 29 -1.21 6.79 -18.13
CA SER A 29 0.27 6.77 -18.13
C SER A 29 0.87 7.99 -17.42
N GLN A 30 0.30 9.18 -17.67
CA GLN A 30 0.73 10.42 -17.03
C GLN A 30 0.50 10.42 -15.50
N ALA A 31 -0.54 9.75 -15.01
CA ALA A 31 -0.80 9.66 -13.57
C ALA A 31 0.29 8.82 -12.88
N ILE A 32 0.76 7.76 -13.54
CA ILE A 32 1.86 6.93 -13.03
C ILE A 32 3.17 7.72 -13.02
N LEU A 33 3.46 8.49 -14.07
CA LEU A 33 4.64 9.35 -14.12
C LEU A 33 4.63 10.40 -13.01
N ALA A 34 3.52 11.11 -12.83
CA ALA A 34 3.39 12.10 -11.76
C ALA A 34 3.59 11.49 -10.37
N LEU A 35 3.10 10.27 -10.15
CA LEU A 35 3.30 9.55 -8.88
C LEU A 35 4.77 9.18 -8.67
N GLN A 36 5.45 8.73 -9.72
CA GLN A 36 6.87 8.37 -9.64
C GLN A 36 7.74 9.60 -9.40
N GLU A 37 7.49 10.71 -10.08
CA GLU A 37 8.20 11.98 -9.84
C GLU A 37 8.00 12.48 -8.41
N ALA A 38 6.76 12.44 -7.90
CA ALA A 38 6.47 12.81 -6.53
C ALA A 38 7.15 11.88 -5.51
N ALA A 39 7.17 10.57 -5.76
CA ALA A 39 7.82 9.59 -4.90
C ALA A 39 9.35 9.77 -4.89
N GLU A 40 9.96 10.02 -6.04
CA GLU A 40 11.40 10.28 -6.14
C GLU A 40 11.78 11.57 -5.43
N ALA A 41 11.05 12.66 -5.68
CA ALA A 41 11.26 13.91 -4.97
C ALA A 41 11.15 13.69 -3.46
N PHE A 42 10.13 12.99 -2.97
CA PHE A 42 9.98 12.70 -1.54
C PHE A 42 11.17 11.91 -0.98
N LEU A 43 11.59 10.84 -1.66
CA LEU A 43 12.68 9.98 -1.21
C LEU A 43 14.03 10.70 -1.21
N VAL A 44 14.31 11.52 -2.23
CA VAL A 44 15.53 12.33 -2.31
C VAL A 44 15.65 13.24 -1.09
N HIS A 45 14.61 14.03 -0.79
CA HIS A 45 14.64 14.92 0.37
C HIS A 45 14.70 14.15 1.70
N LEU A 46 14.06 12.97 1.79
CA LEU A 46 14.14 12.13 3.00
C LEU A 46 15.55 11.58 3.22
N PHE A 47 16.26 11.20 2.15
CA PHE A 47 17.62 10.72 2.24
C PHE A 47 18.62 11.84 2.54
N GLU A 48 18.37 13.07 2.09
CA GLU A 48 19.13 14.25 2.50
C GLU A 48 19.04 14.47 4.03
N ASP A 49 17.83 14.47 4.58
CA ASP A 49 17.59 14.58 6.02
C ASP A 49 18.26 13.43 6.81
N SER A 50 18.18 12.21 6.26
CA SER A 50 18.80 11.01 6.86
C SER A 50 20.33 11.05 6.80
N ASN A 51 20.90 11.62 5.74
CA ASN A 51 22.34 11.81 5.61
C ASN A 51 22.87 12.80 6.66
N LEU A 52 22.14 13.91 6.90
CA LEU A 52 22.47 14.84 7.98
C LEU A 52 22.45 14.15 9.36
N CYS A 53 21.50 13.26 9.61
CA CYS A 53 21.44 12.46 10.84
C CYS A 53 22.64 11.50 10.97
N ALA A 54 23.09 10.88 9.87
CA ALA A 54 24.26 10.01 9.85
C ALA A 54 25.55 10.80 10.15
N ILE A 55 25.72 11.97 9.53
CA ILE A 55 26.86 12.86 9.74
C ILE A 55 26.88 13.39 11.18
N HIS A 56 25.71 13.75 11.74
CA HIS A 56 25.59 14.15 13.15
C HIS A 56 26.11 13.06 14.10
N ALA A 57 25.90 11.79 13.75
CA ALA A 57 26.43 10.64 14.48
C ALA A 57 27.85 10.21 14.07
N LYS A 58 28.59 11.05 13.33
CA LYS A 58 29.96 10.81 12.83
C LYS A 58 30.10 9.56 11.93
N ARG A 59 29.07 9.24 11.16
CA ARG A 59 29.07 8.13 10.19
C ARG A 59 28.88 8.65 8.77
N VAL A 60 29.34 7.87 7.79
CA VAL A 60 29.12 8.11 6.36
C VAL A 60 28.02 7.20 5.81
N THR A 61 27.82 6.02 6.43
CA THR A 61 26.77 5.07 6.04
C THR A 61 25.45 5.42 6.70
N ILE A 62 24.41 5.63 5.88
CA ILE A 62 23.02 5.80 6.32
C ILE A 62 22.51 4.46 6.86
N MET A 63 21.87 4.49 8.03
CA MET A 63 21.26 3.34 8.67
C MET A 63 19.75 3.56 8.87
N GLN A 64 19.00 2.48 9.10
CA GLN A 64 17.54 2.57 9.33
C GLN A 64 17.17 3.53 10.47
N LYS A 65 17.99 3.63 11.52
CA LYS A 65 17.80 4.57 12.63
C LYS A 65 17.85 6.05 12.20
N ASP A 66 18.64 6.39 11.18
CA ASP A 66 18.77 7.75 10.67
C ASP A 66 17.50 8.16 9.93
N ILE A 67 16.94 7.24 9.14
CA ILE A 67 15.66 7.42 8.43
C ILE A 67 14.50 7.51 9.42
N GLN A 68 14.46 6.64 10.43
CA GLN A 68 13.43 6.69 11.48
C GLN A 68 13.49 8.01 12.26
N LEU A 69 14.69 8.49 12.57
CA LEU A 69 14.90 9.78 13.23
C LEU A 69 14.48 10.94 12.32
N ALA A 70 14.92 10.96 11.06
CA ALA A 70 14.55 11.98 10.08
C ALA A 70 13.03 12.06 9.91
N ARG A 71 12.35 10.91 9.76
CA ARG A 71 10.87 10.85 9.71
C ARG A 71 10.21 11.38 10.97
N ARG A 72 10.79 11.11 12.15
CA ARG A 72 10.26 11.58 13.44
C ARG A 72 10.44 13.09 13.62
N ILE A 73 11.57 13.64 13.17
CA ILE A 73 11.87 15.08 13.23
C ILE A 73 11.02 15.86 12.22
N ARG A 74 10.87 15.34 11.00
CA ARG A 74 9.99 15.92 9.97
C ARG A 74 8.53 16.00 10.44
N GLY A 75 8.19 15.24 11.47
CA GLY A 75 6.87 15.20 12.07
C GLY A 75 5.84 14.55 11.15
N VAL A 76 4.58 14.62 11.56
CA VAL A 76 3.44 14.19 10.75
C VAL A 76 3.16 15.29 9.72
N TRP A 77 4.03 15.46 8.73
CA TRP A 77 3.68 16.20 7.51
C TRP A 77 2.82 15.27 6.65
N GLY A 78 1.53 15.22 6.97
CA GLY A 78 0.56 14.32 6.38
C GLY A 78 -0.01 13.42 7.46
N GLY A 79 -1.22 13.75 7.92
CA GLY A 79 -1.98 12.97 8.89
C GLY A 79 -1.84 11.47 8.66
N LEU A 80 -1.60 10.75 9.75
CA LEU A 80 -1.82 9.32 9.83
C LEU A 80 -3.22 8.99 9.29
N GLY A 81 -3.28 8.13 8.27
CA GLY A 81 -4.49 7.39 7.86
C GLY A 81 -5.29 8.04 6.76
#